data_AF-X0RNC2-F1
#
_entry.id   AF-X0RNC2-F1
#
_cell.length_a   1.000
_cell.length_b   1.000
_cell.length_c   1.000
_cell.angle_alpha   90.00
_cell.angle_beta   90.00
_cell.angle_gamma   90.00
#
_symmetry.space_group_name_H-M   'P 1'
#
loop_
_entity.id
_entity.type
_entity.pdbx_description
1 polymer ?
#
loop_
_entity_poly.entity_id
_entity_poly.type
_entity_poly.pdbx_seq_one_letter_code
_entity_poly.pdbx_strand_id
1 'polypeptide(L)'
;MIVTEYADSADQEKIAADWLRWGSLFCMAIIILIAGYSFWESIHQSFDLSNSLLRLALVFLLSVPAAYLARESTKHRQQQYTHLQTSLDLKAINPYIASLPEEEQHKIKSEIAQRIFAPKDFQSISNESYPINSQEVIMALIAKFGNDKDKPSD
;
A
#
# COMPACT_ATOMS: atom_id res chain seq x y z
N MET A 1 7.46 -15.49 -24.59
CA MET A 1 7.06 -14.11 -24.89
C MET A 1 6.08 -13.58 -23.84
N ILE A 2 4.94 -14.24 -23.60
CA ILE A 2 4.01 -13.83 -22.51
C ILE A 2 4.60 -13.97 -21.09
N VAL A 3 5.34 -15.05 -20.78
CA VAL A 3 5.94 -15.26 -19.44
C VAL A 3 6.99 -14.18 -19.09
N THR A 4 7.78 -13.76 -20.08
CA THR A 4 8.79 -12.72 -19.93
C THR A 4 8.16 -11.36 -19.68
N GLU A 5 7.02 -11.06 -20.32
CA GLU A 5 6.31 -9.79 -20.19
C GLU A 5 5.69 -9.58 -18.79
N TYR A 6 5.16 -10.65 -18.17
CA TYR A 6 4.71 -10.61 -16.78
C TYR A 6 5.86 -10.48 -15.77
N ALA A 7 7.02 -11.09 -16.06
CA ALA A 7 8.20 -10.96 -15.21
C ALA A 7 8.77 -9.54 -15.27
N ASP A 8 8.88 -8.96 -16.47
CA ASP A 8 9.34 -7.58 -16.67
C ASP A 8 8.39 -6.57 -16.01
N SER A 9 7.08 -6.79 -16.12
CA SER A 9 6.07 -5.96 -15.44
C SER A 9 6.20 -6.03 -13.92
N ALA A 10 6.47 -7.22 -13.36
CA ALA A 10 6.69 -7.38 -11.92
C ALA A 10 7.95 -6.65 -11.43
N ASP A 11 9.03 -6.66 -12.22
CA ASP A 11 10.25 -5.93 -11.88
C ASP A 11 10.08 -4.41 -11.95
N GLN A 12 9.32 -3.89 -12.91
CA GLN A 12 8.99 -2.45 -12.96
C GLN A 12 8.17 -2.00 -11.76
N GLU A 13 7.14 -2.78 -11.38
CA GLU A 13 6.31 -2.52 -10.20
C GLU A 13 7.14 -2.54 -8.90
N LYS A 14 8.14 -3.43 -8.82
CA LYS A 14 9.09 -3.49 -7.70
C LYS A 14 9.89 -2.19 -7.56
N ILE A 15 10.47 -1.73 -8.68
CA ILE A 15 11.30 -0.52 -8.71
C ILE A 15 10.47 0.70 -8.32
N ALA A 16 9.24 0.81 -8.84
CA ALA A 16 8.32 1.87 -8.46
C ALA A 16 8.00 1.84 -6.95
N ALA A 17 7.70 0.66 -6.39
CA ALA A 17 7.43 0.51 -4.97
C ALA A 17 8.62 0.88 -4.07
N ASP A 18 9.83 0.51 -4.47
CA ASP A 18 11.07 0.83 -3.74
C ASP A 18 11.39 2.33 -3.82
N TRP A 19 11.12 2.98 -4.96
CA TRP A 19 11.27 4.42 -5.11
C TRP A 19 10.31 5.21 -4.22
N LEU A 20 9.03 4.82 -4.18
CA LEU A 20 8.03 5.42 -3.29
C LEU A 20 8.39 5.24 -1.81
N ARG A 21 8.94 4.07 -1.45
CA ARG A 21 9.41 3.78 -0.10
C ARG A 21 10.59 4.68 0.29
N TRP A 22 11.53 4.90 -0.61
CA TRP A 22 12.62 5.85 -0.42
C TRP A 22 12.13 7.29 -0.26
N GLY A 23 11.15 7.72 -1.08
CA GLY A 23 10.52 9.04 -0.94
C GLY A 23 9.82 9.23 0.41
N SER A 24 9.10 8.21 0.89
CA SER A 24 8.49 8.22 2.22
C SER A 24 9.54 8.28 3.33
N LEU A 25 10.63 7.52 3.21
CA LEU A 25 11.72 7.51 4.20
C LEU A 25 12.40 8.88 4.28
N PHE A 26 12.59 9.54 3.13
CA PHE A 26 13.15 10.88 3.04
C PHE A 26 12.26 11.91 3.74
N CYS A 27 10.95 11.86 3.52
CA CYS A 27 10.00 12.74 4.22
C CYS A 27 10.03 12.51 5.74
N MET A 28 10.07 11.25 6.20
CA MET A 28 10.21 10.93 7.62
C MET A 28 11.53 11.43 8.21
N ALA A 29 12.64 11.30 7.48
CA ALA A 29 13.94 11.80 7.90
C ALA A 29 13.92 13.33 8.08
N ILE A 30 13.27 14.07 7.18
CA ILE A 30 13.08 15.52 7.32
C ILE A 30 12.30 15.85 8.59
N ILE A 31 11.19 15.14 8.87
CA ILE A 31 10.40 15.35 10.09
C ILE A 31 11.26 15.12 11.34
N ILE A 32 12.07 14.06 11.36
CA ILE A 32 12.97 13.75 12.47
C ILE A 32 14.03 14.86 12.65
N LEU A 33 14.59 15.37 11.56
CA LEU A 33 15.57 16.46 11.60
C LEU A 33 14.95 17.75 12.14
N ILE A 34 13.74 18.11 11.71
CA ILE A 34 13.01 19.28 12.21
C ILE A 34 12.72 19.12 13.70
N ALA A 35 12.23 17.94 14.13
CA ALA A 35 11.95 17.65 15.53
C ALA A 35 13.21 17.67 16.39
N GLY A 36 14.31 17.08 15.92
CA GLY A 36 15.60 17.04 16.61
C GLY A 36 16.22 18.43 16.75
N TYR A 37 16.21 19.24 15.69
CA TYR A 37 16.63 20.64 15.75
C TYR A 37 15.77 21.44 16.73
N SER A 38 14.45 21.21 16.71
CA SER A 38 13.51 21.85 17.62
C SER A 38 13.78 21.52 19.08
N PHE A 39 14.12 20.26 19.36
CA PHE A 39 14.44 19.79 20.70
C PHE A 39 15.77 20.39 21.19
N TRP A 40 16.79 20.45 20.34
CA TRP A 40 18.08 21.04 20.67
C TRP A 40 17.98 22.54 21.00
N GLU A 41 17.21 23.28 20.21
CA GLU A 41 16.96 24.71 20.44
C GLU A 41 16.12 24.96 21.69
N SER A 42 15.13 24.10 21.97
CA SER A 42 14.32 24.20 23.20
C SER A 42 15.13 23.98 24.48
N ILE A 43 16.31 23.35 24.41
CA ILE A 43 17.23 23.18 25.55
C ILE A 43 18.12 24.42 25.75
N HIS A 44 18.45 25.15 24.67
CA HIS A 44 19.41 26.26 24.72
C HIS A 44 18.77 27.65 24.71
N GLN A 45 17.48 27.77 24.34
CA GLN A 45 16.81 29.05 24.11
C GLN A 45 15.40 29.10 24.74
N SER A 46 14.91 30.31 25.04
CA SER A 46 13.56 30.55 25.56
C SER A 46 12.48 30.06 24.58
N PHE A 47 11.47 29.39 25.12
CA PHE A 47 10.39 28.74 24.37
C PHE A 47 9.62 29.75 23.51
N ASP A 48 9.77 29.66 22.18
CA ASP A 48 9.08 30.54 21.23
C ASP A 48 7.89 29.81 20.60
N LEU A 49 6.69 30.23 21.01
CA LEU A 49 5.42 29.61 20.63
C LEU A 49 5.15 29.75 19.12
N SER A 50 5.63 30.84 18.50
CA SER A 50 5.48 31.09 17.06
C SER A 50 6.25 30.08 16.21
N ASN A 51 7.50 29.80 16.58
CA ASN A 51 8.35 28.82 15.87
C ASN A 51 7.83 27.38 16.06
N SER A 52 7.28 27.09 17.24
CA SER A 52 6.68 25.79 17.53
C SER A 52 5.44 25.51 16.67
N LEU A 53 4.61 26.53 16.44
CA LEU A 53 3.40 26.41 15.62
C LEU A 53 3.73 26.17 14.14
N LEU A 54 4.74 26.86 13.59
CA LEU A 54 5.21 26.63 12.22
C LEU A 54 5.77 25.21 12.02
N ARG A 55 6.53 24.70 12.99
CA ARG A 55 7.05 23.32 12.97
C ARG A 55 5.91 22.30 12.98
N LEU A 56 4.88 22.51 13.82
CA LEU A 56 3.70 21.66 13.84
C LEU A 56 2.96 21.66 12.50
N ALA A 57 2.79 22.83 11.89
CA ALA A 57 2.17 22.97 10.58
C ALA A 57 2.96 22.22 9.48
N LEU A 58 4.30 22.30 9.50
CA LEU A 58 5.15 21.58 8.56
C LEU A 58 5.08 20.06 8.72
N VAL A 59 5.03 19.56 9.97
CA VAL A 59 4.87 18.12 10.24
C VAL A 59 3.52 17.63 9.70
N PHE A 60 2.44 18.38 9.93
CA PHE A 60 1.13 18.06 9.37
C PHE A 60 1.13 18.09 7.84
N LEU A 61 1.74 19.11 7.23
CA LEU A 61 1.83 19.25 5.78
C LEU A 61 2.59 18.07 5.15
N LEU A 62 3.67 17.60 5.77
CA LEU A 62 4.48 16.47 5.29
C LEU A 62 3.85 15.10 5.61
N SER A 63 2.97 15.02 6.62
CA SER A 63 2.34 13.75 7.02
C SER A 63 1.43 13.17 5.93
N VAL A 64 0.69 14.02 5.21
CA VAL A 64 -0.25 13.62 4.16
C VAL A 64 0.47 12.97 2.96
N PRO A 65 1.47 13.62 2.32
CA PRO A 65 2.20 12.99 1.22
C PRO A 65 3.00 11.77 1.67
N ALA A 66 3.55 11.75 2.89
CA ALA A 66 4.24 10.57 3.42
C ALA A 66 3.29 9.37 3.55
N ALA A 67 2.09 9.58 4.10
CA ALA A 67 1.08 8.53 4.21
C ALA A 67 0.58 8.06 2.83
N TYR A 68 0.40 9.00 1.88
CA TYR A 68 0.02 8.66 0.51
C TYR A 68 1.09 7.80 -0.18
N LEU A 69 2.36 8.21 -0.14
CA LEU A 69 3.48 7.47 -0.74
C LEU A 69 3.64 6.08 -0.13
N ALA A 70 3.49 5.95 1.19
CA ALA A 70 3.54 4.65 1.88
C ALA A 70 2.41 3.72 1.42
N ARG A 71 1.20 4.28 1.23
CA ARG A 71 0.04 3.52 0.76
C ARG A 71 0.18 3.12 -0.70
N GLU A 72 0.66 4.02 -1.55
CA GLU A 72 0.90 3.76 -2.97
C GLU A 72 1.99 2.69 -3.17
N SER A 73 3.08 2.73 -2.39
CA SER A 73 4.11 1.68 -2.37
C SER A 73 3.53 0.29 -2.06
N THR A 74 2.59 0.21 -1.11
CA THR A 74 1.93 -1.05 -0.75
C THR A 74 1.06 -1.57 -1.90
N LYS A 75 0.37 -0.68 -2.61
CA LYS A 75 -0.44 -1.03 -3.78
C LYS A 75 0.41 -1.62 -4.91
N HIS A 76 1.53 -0.98 -5.24
CA HIS A 76 2.45 -1.47 -6.27
C HIS A 76 3.08 -2.82 -5.88
N ARG A 77 3.39 -3.04 -4.59
CA ARG A 77 3.83 -4.38 -4.12
C ARG A 77 2.76 -5.46 -4.33
N GLN A 78 1.50 -5.15 -4.07
CA GLN A 78 0.42 -6.12 -4.29
C GLN A 78 0.28 -6.49 -5.78
N GLN A 79 0.42 -5.51 -6.66
CA GLN A 79 0.41 -5.73 -8.11
C GLN A 79 1.61 -6.56 -8.55
N GLN A 80 2.82 -6.23 -8.07
CA GLN A 80 4.02 -7.02 -8.27
C GLN A 80 3.82 -8.49 -7.88
N TYR A 81 3.32 -8.77 -6.67
CA TYR A 81 3.11 -10.16 -6.21
C TYR A 81 2.18 -10.94 -7.14
N THR A 82 1.11 -10.28 -7.61
CA THR A 82 0.13 -10.90 -8.52
C THR A 82 0.76 -11.21 -9.88
N HIS A 83 1.53 -10.29 -10.46
CA HIS A 83 2.21 -10.50 -11.74
C HIS A 83 3.31 -11.57 -11.63
N LEU A 84 4.09 -11.52 -10.56
CA LEU A 84 5.14 -12.51 -10.31
C LEU A 84 4.55 -13.91 -10.16
N GLN A 85 3.50 -14.07 -9.36
CA GLN A 85 2.84 -15.36 -9.19
C GLN A 85 2.30 -15.91 -10.50
N THR A 86 1.63 -15.05 -11.30
CA THR A 86 1.14 -15.43 -12.63
C THR A 86 2.27 -15.88 -13.55
N SER A 87 3.42 -15.18 -13.55
CA SER A 87 4.58 -15.59 -14.35
C SER A 87 5.18 -16.93 -13.91
N LEU A 88 5.23 -17.19 -12.61
CA LEU A 88 5.71 -18.45 -12.05
C LEU A 88 4.77 -19.60 -12.40
N ASP A 89 3.46 -19.40 -12.27
CA ASP A 89 2.44 -20.40 -12.61
C ASP A 89 2.52 -20.77 -14.10
N LEU A 90 2.62 -19.78 -14.99
CA LEU A 90 2.78 -20.00 -16.43
C LEU A 90 4.12 -20.65 -16.80
N LYS A 91 5.18 -20.43 -16.02
CA LYS A 91 6.49 -21.06 -16.22
C LYS A 91 6.51 -22.50 -15.72
N ALA A 92 5.84 -22.78 -14.61
CA ALA A 92 5.82 -24.09 -13.96
C ALA A 92 4.85 -25.07 -14.61
N ILE A 93 3.76 -24.59 -15.23
CA ILE A 93 2.71 -25.47 -15.76
C ILE A 93 3.21 -26.44 -16.84
N ASN A 94 3.98 -25.96 -17.81
CA ASN A 94 4.47 -26.79 -18.92
C ASN A 94 5.34 -27.97 -18.46
N PRO A 95 6.37 -27.78 -17.61
CA PRO A 95 7.12 -28.92 -17.08
C PRO A 95 6.30 -29.79 -16.13
N TYR A 96 5.31 -29.23 -15.41
CA TYR A 96 4.47 -29.98 -14.48
C TYR A 96 3.55 -31.00 -15.19
N ILE A 97 2.98 -30.62 -16.33
CA ILE A 97 2.05 -31.48 -17.08
C ILE A 97 2.74 -32.30 -18.19
N ALA A 98 4.05 -32.13 -18.39
CA ALA A 98 4.77 -32.78 -19.49
C ALA A 98 4.74 -34.31 -19.46
N SER A 99 4.56 -34.91 -18.28
CA SER A 99 4.46 -36.36 -18.07
C SER A 99 3.06 -36.94 -18.30
N LEU A 100 2.05 -36.10 -18.48
CA LEU A 100 0.65 -36.52 -18.64
C LEU A 100 0.32 -36.81 -20.11
N PRO A 101 -0.71 -37.62 -20.40
CA PRO A 101 -1.26 -37.77 -21.75
C PRO A 101 -1.69 -36.42 -22.35
N GLU A 102 -1.53 -36.26 -23.66
CA GLU A 102 -1.78 -34.99 -24.36
C GLU A 102 -3.19 -34.44 -24.12
N GLU A 103 -4.19 -35.32 -24.05
CA GLU A 103 -5.58 -34.95 -23.77
C GLU A 103 -5.75 -34.30 -22.38
N GLU A 104 -5.09 -34.83 -21.34
CA GLU A 104 -5.09 -34.23 -20.00
C GLU A 104 -4.30 -32.92 -19.95
N GLN A 105 -3.20 -32.81 -20.70
CA GLN A 105 -2.45 -31.57 -20.81
C GLN A 105 -3.30 -30.44 -21.39
N HIS A 106 -4.07 -30.72 -22.44
CA HIS A 106 -4.97 -29.72 -23.06
C HIS A 106 -6.08 -29.29 -22.10
N LYS A 107 -6.65 -30.24 -21.35
CA LYS A 107 -7.67 -29.94 -20.33
C LYS A 107 -7.12 -29.01 -19.25
N ILE A 108 -5.96 -29.34 -18.67
CA ILE A 108 -5.34 -28.53 -17.61
C ILE A 108 -4.94 -27.14 -18.13
N LYS A 109 -4.41 -27.05 -19.35
CA LYS A 109 -4.11 -25.75 -20.00
C LYS A 109 -5.37 -24.89 -20.17
N SER A 110 -6.51 -25.50 -20.52
CA SER A 110 -7.78 -24.78 -20.66
C SER A 110 -8.30 -24.26 -19.30
N GLU A 111 -8.28 -25.10 -18.26
CA GLU A 111 -8.71 -24.71 -16.91
C GLU A 111 -7.84 -23.59 -16.34
N ILE A 112 -6.51 -23.66 -16.52
CA ILE A 112 -5.60 -22.62 -16.04
C ILE A 112 -5.73 -21.34 -16.86
N ALA A 113 -5.92 -21.43 -18.17
CA ALA A 113 -6.22 -20.26 -18.99
C ALA A 113 -7.50 -19.56 -18.50
N GLN A 114 -8.56 -20.32 -18.20
CA GLN A 114 -9.78 -19.74 -17.63
C GLN A 114 -9.51 -19.08 -16.27
N ARG A 115 -8.72 -19.69 -15.38
CA ARG A 115 -8.44 -19.13 -14.06
C ARG A 115 -7.55 -17.87 -14.09
N ILE A 116 -6.57 -17.83 -14.98
CA ILE A 116 -5.61 -16.71 -15.10
C ILE A 116 -6.23 -15.54 -15.86
N PHE A 117 -6.96 -15.81 -16.95
CA PHE A 117 -7.52 -14.80 -17.84
C PHE A 117 -8.99 -14.48 -17.58
N ALA A 118 -9.68 -15.20 -16.68
CA ALA A 118 -11.00 -14.78 -16.23
C ALA A 118 -10.92 -13.36 -15.64
N PRO A 119 -11.92 -12.50 -15.90
CA PRO A 119 -12.05 -11.25 -15.19
C PRO A 119 -12.10 -11.55 -13.69
N LYS A 120 -11.02 -11.26 -12.97
CA LYS A 120 -11.07 -11.21 -11.51
C LYS A 120 -11.97 -10.02 -11.20
N ASP A 121 -13.18 -10.28 -10.69
CA ASP A 121 -14.07 -9.23 -10.22
C ASP A 121 -13.25 -8.27 -9.35
N PHE A 122 -13.06 -7.05 -9.84
CA PHE A 122 -12.17 -6.04 -9.26
C PHE A 122 -12.61 -5.58 -7.86
N GLN A 123 -13.65 -6.20 -7.30
CA GLN A 123 -14.26 -5.87 -6.03
C GLN A 123 -13.41 -6.32 -4.82
N SER A 124 -12.55 -7.34 -4.94
CA SER A 124 -11.74 -7.81 -3.80
C SER A 124 -10.43 -7.02 -3.56
N ILE A 125 -9.83 -6.43 -4.60
CA ILE A 125 -8.61 -5.60 -4.44
C ILE A 125 -8.91 -4.30 -3.66
N SER A 126 -10.17 -3.87 -3.66
CA SER A 126 -10.65 -2.75 -2.86
C SER A 126 -11.00 -3.10 -1.41
N ASN A 127 -11.01 -4.37 -1.01
CA ASN A 127 -11.36 -4.79 0.36
C ASN A 127 -10.16 -5.34 1.14
N GLU A 128 -9.16 -5.95 0.49
CA GLU A 128 -8.07 -6.62 1.23
C GLU A 128 -6.86 -5.74 1.58
N SER A 129 -6.78 -4.51 1.06
CA SER A 129 -5.72 -3.56 1.44
C SER A 129 -6.04 -2.75 2.71
N TYR A 130 -7.03 -3.18 3.50
CA TYR A 130 -7.55 -2.44 4.64
C TYR A 130 -7.45 -3.26 5.93
N PRO A 131 -6.40 -3.09 6.75
CA PRO A 131 -6.47 -3.49 8.16
C PRO A 131 -7.43 -2.61 8.97
N ILE A 132 -7.85 -1.47 8.42
CA ILE A 132 -8.77 -0.52 9.04
C ILE A 132 -9.84 -0.17 8.01
N ASN A 133 -11.04 -0.73 8.18
CA ASN A 133 -12.21 -0.36 7.39
C ASN A 133 -12.52 1.12 7.69
N SER A 134 -12.21 2.02 6.74
CA SER A 134 -12.42 3.45 6.94
C SER A 134 -13.88 3.79 7.23
N GLN A 135 -14.82 2.97 6.75
CA GLN A 135 -16.24 3.10 7.12
C GLN A 135 -16.46 2.82 8.60
N GLU A 136 -15.80 1.82 9.17
CA GLU A 136 -15.87 1.50 10.59
C GLU A 136 -15.26 2.60 11.45
N VAL A 137 -14.15 3.20 11.01
CA VAL A 137 -13.54 4.35 11.71
C VAL A 137 -14.41 5.60 11.60
N ILE A 138 -14.97 5.87 10.42
CA ILE A 138 -15.92 6.98 10.23
C ILE A 138 -17.15 6.77 11.09
N MET A 139 -17.71 5.56 11.13
CA MET A 139 -18.84 5.22 11.98
C MET A 139 -18.50 5.31 13.46
N ALA A 140 -17.31 4.88 13.89
CA ALA A 140 -16.86 4.99 15.27
C ALA A 140 -16.63 6.45 15.68
N LEU A 141 -16.10 7.28 14.78
CA LEU A 141 -15.96 8.73 14.98
C LEU A 141 -17.32 9.41 15.06
N ILE A 142 -18.22 9.13 14.12
CA ILE A 142 -19.59 9.66 14.11
C ILE A 142 -20.34 9.21 15.36
N ALA A 143 -20.20 7.96 15.80
CA ALA A 143 -20.82 7.48 17.03
C ALA A 143 -20.25 8.22 18.26
N LYS A 144 -18.93 8.42 18.32
CA LYS A 144 -18.28 9.12 19.44
C LYS A 144 -18.64 10.61 19.53
N PHE A 145 -18.85 11.29 18.39
CA PHE A 145 -19.23 12.71 18.34
C PHE A 145 -20.74 12.94 18.28
N GLY A 146 -21.52 11.99 17.76
CA GLY A 146 -22.97 12.04 17.70
C GLY A 146 -23.62 11.77 19.06
N ASN A 147 -23.00 10.92 19.88
CA ASN A 147 -23.49 10.59 21.23
C ASN A 147 -23.23 11.69 22.28
N ASP A 148 -22.50 12.76 21.94
CA ASP A 148 -22.25 13.91 22.82
C ASP A 148 -23.36 14.98 22.72
N LYS A 149 -24.26 14.87 21.74
CA LYS A 149 -25.39 15.81 21.56
C LYS A 149 -26.69 15.39 22.27
N ASP A 150 -26.75 14.17 22.80
CA ASP A 150 -27.94 13.61 23.46
C ASP A 150 -27.76 13.41 24.98
N LYS A 151 -26.91 14.22 25.63
CA LYS A 151 -26.94 14.33 27.09
C LYS A 151 -27.91 15.45 27.47
N PRO A 152 -29.12 15.15 27.96
CA PRO A 152 -29.95 16.18 28.57
C PRO A 152 -29.17 16.76 29.75
N SER A 153 -29.03 18.09 29.73
CA SER A 153 -28.60 18.88 30.87
C SER A 153 -29.63 18.74 31.98
N ASP A 154 -29.29 17.96 33.00
CA ASP A 154 -29.84 18.10 34.36
C ASP A 154 -29.03 19.17 35.12
#